data_AF-A0A409W1P3-F1
#
_entry.id   AF-A0A409W1P3-F1
#
_cell.length_a   1.000
_cell.length_b   1.000
_cell.length_c   1.000
_cell.angle_alpha   90.00
_cell.angle_beta   90.00
_cell.angle_gamma   90.00
#
_symmetry.space_group_name_H-M   'P 1'
#
loop_
_entity.id
_entity.type
_entity.pdbx_description
1 polymer ?
#
loop_
_entity_poly.entity_id
_entity_poly.type
_entity_poly.pdbx_seq_one_letter_code
_entity_poly.pdbx_strand_id
1 'polypeptide(L)'
;MPPVPDTPSKVVTPDQVPSNAFRVLVTGFGPFLHYEENPSWLAVKPLQNVVMQTDPIPQAFIPAPTTTTANGSSGASTSTSASSISSSTTPTPPAPAVIPTEELLESCKPRPIHITALKIPVTYDAVLSIVPGLHARPPVLPEDAPVDCAPPPASNYDFIFHIGVAGRGPLRMERQGHKLGYHMKDASGKLAPVVRASPKDFSRRDGAEAGPSSASTSTSQSGGPNGANPSTAVVSAAENMERERLGMDLVEGSNNDPIARPTRGFGAGYESSPDEITTDIDVTRLVHDLKSSGVDQIYTSMDAGHYLCDFIYYCSLAEVKRSSKPYEKRRNTQVLFLHCPPVDQPLSTQDVTNAIKKIVVWVCNEQQVLDVREDAAAGGAQVVPATATGQAAGAHVGGGSGVGFGTGTTGTTPVQVSA
;
A
#
# COMPACT_ATOMS: atom_id res chain seq x y z
N MET A 1 -16.90 -16.94 11.33
CA MET A 1 -17.29 -17.37 9.97
C MET A 1 -16.53 -18.65 9.64
N PRO A 2 -17.09 -19.59 8.88
CA PRO A 2 -16.29 -20.70 8.34
C PRO A 2 -15.19 -20.12 7.43
N PRO A 3 -14.05 -20.82 7.27
CA PRO A 3 -13.01 -20.40 6.33
C PRO A 3 -13.62 -20.32 4.92
N VAL A 4 -13.40 -19.18 4.26
CA VAL A 4 -13.74 -19.01 2.84
C VAL A 4 -12.92 -20.07 2.08
N PRO A 5 -13.55 -20.92 1.24
CA PRO A 5 -12.80 -21.91 0.47
C PRO A 5 -11.75 -21.21 -0.40
N ASP A 6 -10.53 -21.76 -0.43
CA ASP A 6 -9.45 -21.24 -1.27
C ASP A 6 -9.93 -21.12 -2.73
N THR A 7 -9.92 -19.90 -3.26
CA THR A 7 -10.29 -19.66 -4.66
C THR A 7 -9.25 -20.35 -5.56
N PRO A 8 -9.66 -21.16 -6.55
CA PRO A 8 -8.71 -21.93 -7.35
C PRO A 8 -7.79 -21.00 -8.14
N SER A 9 -6.49 -21.09 -7.82
CA SER A 9 -5.42 -20.46 -8.62
C SER A 9 -5.25 -21.21 -9.93
N LYS A 10 -5.15 -20.51 -11.06
CA LYS A 10 -4.84 -21.12 -12.37
C LYS A 10 -3.57 -20.50 -12.95
N VAL A 11 -2.64 -21.32 -13.43
CA VAL A 11 -1.50 -20.85 -14.23
C VAL A 11 -1.97 -20.60 -15.66
N VAL A 12 -1.70 -19.42 -16.19
CA VAL A 12 -2.08 -19.02 -17.56
C VAL A 12 -0.84 -18.75 -18.40
N THR A 13 -0.98 -18.80 -19.72
CA THR A 13 0.07 -18.28 -20.61
C THR A 13 -0.01 -16.74 -20.70
N PRO A 14 1.08 -16.05 -21.08
CA PRO A 14 1.10 -14.60 -21.31
C PRO A 14 -0.11 -14.01 -22.07
N ASP A 15 -0.54 -14.69 -23.13
CA ASP A 15 -1.64 -14.23 -23.99
C ASP A 15 -3.04 -14.44 -23.38
N GLN A 16 -3.13 -15.13 -22.24
CA GLN A 16 -4.37 -15.48 -21.57
C GLN A 16 -4.66 -14.61 -20.34
N VAL A 17 -3.85 -13.58 -20.09
CA VAL A 17 -4.07 -12.65 -18.97
C VAL A 17 -5.36 -11.85 -19.23
N PRO A 18 -6.37 -11.91 -18.35
CA PRO A 18 -7.59 -11.14 -18.52
C PRO A 18 -7.31 -9.63 -18.58
N SER A 19 -7.97 -8.92 -19.49
CA SER A 19 -7.72 -7.49 -19.73
C SER A 19 -8.11 -6.60 -18.55
N ASN A 20 -9.07 -7.03 -17.73
CA ASN A 20 -9.50 -6.34 -16.51
C ASN A 20 -8.78 -6.85 -15.25
N ALA A 21 -7.75 -7.69 -15.39
CA ALA A 21 -7.02 -8.22 -14.24
C ALA A 21 -6.24 -7.12 -13.51
N PHE A 22 -6.24 -7.15 -12.18
CA PHE A 22 -5.18 -6.50 -11.41
C PHE A 22 -3.83 -7.07 -11.84
N ARG A 23 -2.87 -6.20 -12.15
CA ARG A 23 -1.51 -6.57 -12.54
C ARG A 23 -0.60 -6.42 -11.33
N VAL A 24 -0.16 -7.54 -10.80
CA VAL A 24 0.68 -7.62 -9.60
C VAL A 24 2.07 -8.12 -9.99
N LEU A 25 3.11 -7.42 -9.54
CA LEU A 25 4.49 -7.88 -9.62
C LEU A 25 4.96 -8.31 -8.24
N VAL A 26 5.39 -9.55 -8.10
CA VAL A 26 5.98 -10.06 -6.86
C VAL A 26 7.45 -10.33 -7.11
N THR A 27 8.33 -9.87 -6.21
CA THR A 27 9.77 -10.12 -6.36
C THR A 27 10.33 -10.97 -5.23
N GLY A 28 11.30 -11.82 -5.55
CA GLY A 28 12.15 -12.51 -4.58
C GLY A 28 13.62 -12.32 -4.94
N PHE A 29 14.52 -12.53 -3.99
CA PHE A 29 15.94 -12.32 -4.21
C PHE A 29 16.65 -13.54 -4.81
N GLY A 30 17.71 -13.31 -5.57
CA GLY A 30 18.62 -14.36 -6.03
C GLY A 30 19.49 -14.95 -4.91
N PRO A 31 20.41 -15.85 -5.26
CA PRO A 31 21.34 -16.48 -4.33
C PRO A 31 22.15 -15.45 -3.52
N PHE A 32 22.39 -15.73 -2.24
CA PHE A 32 23.19 -14.88 -1.36
C PHE A 32 23.68 -15.65 -0.12
N LEU A 33 24.94 -15.39 0.29
CA LEU A 33 25.61 -16.10 1.39
C LEU A 33 25.56 -17.62 1.19
N HIS A 34 25.01 -18.34 2.18
CA HIS A 34 24.84 -19.79 2.16
C HIS A 34 23.55 -20.24 1.46
N TYR A 35 22.71 -19.32 0.98
CA TYR A 35 21.52 -19.66 0.23
C TYR A 35 21.84 -19.80 -1.26
N GLU A 36 22.06 -21.04 -1.70
CA GLU A 36 22.12 -21.38 -3.13
C GLU A 36 20.80 -21.03 -3.84
N GLU A 37 19.67 -21.33 -3.18
CA GLU A 37 18.37 -20.79 -3.53
C GLU A 37 17.81 -19.97 -2.36
N ASN A 38 17.43 -18.74 -2.64
CA ASN A 38 16.93 -17.83 -1.62
C ASN A 38 15.50 -18.22 -1.19
N PRO A 39 15.20 -18.28 0.11
CA PRO A 39 13.84 -18.58 0.59
C PRO A 39 12.77 -17.65 0.02
N SER A 40 13.09 -16.37 -0.19
CA SER A 40 12.17 -15.42 -0.82
C SER A 40 11.85 -15.80 -2.27
N TRP A 41 12.85 -16.24 -3.06
CA TRP A 41 12.63 -16.70 -4.43
C TRP A 41 11.85 -18.01 -4.48
N LEU A 42 12.18 -18.96 -3.60
CA LEU A 42 11.45 -20.22 -3.47
C LEU A 42 9.95 -19.99 -3.23
N ALA A 43 9.59 -19.00 -2.40
CA ALA A 43 8.21 -18.69 -2.09
C ALA A 43 7.44 -18.03 -3.25
N VAL A 44 8.10 -17.21 -4.08
CA VAL A 44 7.44 -16.44 -5.15
C VAL A 44 7.48 -17.11 -6.51
N LYS A 45 8.49 -17.94 -6.79
CA LYS A 45 8.65 -18.64 -8.09
C LYS A 45 7.39 -19.41 -8.52
N PRO A 46 6.67 -20.14 -7.63
CA PRO A 46 5.43 -20.84 -8.01
C PRO A 46 4.26 -19.90 -8.36
N LEU A 47 4.39 -18.60 -8.12
CA LEU A 47 3.35 -17.60 -8.41
C LEU A 47 3.47 -17.02 -9.82
N GLN A 48 4.50 -17.38 -10.58
CA GLN A 48 4.68 -16.92 -11.96
C GLN A 48 3.45 -17.27 -12.81
N ASN A 49 2.85 -16.24 -13.42
CA ASN A 49 1.65 -16.33 -14.24
C ASN A 49 0.45 -16.99 -13.55
N VAL A 50 0.38 -16.93 -12.24
CA VAL A 50 -0.81 -17.34 -11.50
C VAL A 50 -1.89 -16.27 -11.62
N VAL A 51 -3.10 -16.71 -11.96
CA VAL A 51 -4.32 -15.92 -11.88
C VAL A 51 -5.15 -16.38 -10.68
N MET A 52 -5.49 -15.43 -9.82
CA MET A 52 -6.43 -15.56 -8.70
C MET A 52 -7.62 -14.62 -8.91
N GLN A 53 -8.53 -14.55 -7.94
CA GLN A 53 -9.63 -13.59 -7.94
C GLN A 53 -9.61 -12.80 -6.63
N THR A 54 -10.10 -11.57 -6.69
CA THR A 54 -10.56 -10.87 -5.50
C THR A 54 -11.76 -11.58 -4.88
N ASP A 55 -12.05 -11.27 -3.62
CA ASP A 55 -13.25 -11.73 -2.95
C ASP A 55 -14.48 -10.98 -3.47
N PRO A 56 -15.68 -11.61 -3.47
CA PRO A 56 -16.91 -10.91 -3.77
C PRO A 56 -17.10 -9.73 -2.82
N ILE A 57 -17.32 -8.53 -3.37
CA ILE A 57 -17.60 -7.34 -2.56
C ILE A 57 -19.02 -7.48 -1.99
N PRO A 58 -19.21 -7.52 -0.66
CA PRO A 58 -20.55 -7.60 -0.09
C PRO A 58 -21.39 -6.39 -0.48
N GLN A 59 -22.65 -6.60 -0.86
CA GLN A 59 -23.59 -5.51 -1.24
C GLN A 59 -23.68 -4.39 -0.20
N ALA A 60 -23.42 -4.66 1.07
CA ALA A 60 -23.39 -3.66 2.13
C ALA A 60 -22.32 -2.57 1.96
N PHE A 61 -21.29 -2.81 1.14
CA PHE A 61 -20.25 -1.83 0.79
C PHE A 61 -20.60 -0.98 -0.43
N ILE A 62 -21.69 -1.32 -1.13
CA ILE A 62 -22.28 -0.44 -2.14
C ILE A 62 -22.94 0.71 -1.37
N PRO A 63 -22.57 1.98 -1.62
CA PRO A 63 -23.15 3.10 -0.91
C PRO A 63 -24.68 3.07 -0.98
N ALA A 64 -25.36 3.03 0.17
CA ALA A 64 -26.78 3.29 0.23
C ALA A 64 -27.02 4.77 -0.11
N PRO A 65 -28.04 5.11 -0.92
CA PRO A 65 -28.25 6.48 -1.37
C PRO A 65 -28.47 7.41 -0.18
N THR A 66 -27.61 8.42 -0.04
CA THR A 66 -27.78 9.50 0.93
C THR A 66 -28.87 10.46 0.42
N THR A 67 -30.08 10.34 0.95
CA THR A 67 -31.06 11.41 0.88
C THR A 67 -30.56 12.58 1.73
N THR A 68 -30.02 13.61 1.09
CA THR A 68 -29.70 14.86 1.76
C THR A 68 -31.01 15.60 2.04
N THR A 69 -31.58 15.43 3.23
CA THR A 69 -32.57 16.36 3.76
C THR A 69 -31.84 17.59 4.27
N ALA A 70 -31.84 18.65 3.46
CA ALA A 70 -31.51 19.99 3.94
C ALA A 70 -32.60 20.42 4.93
N ASN A 71 -32.28 20.47 6.23
CA ASN A 71 -33.10 21.16 7.22
C ASN A 71 -32.36 22.41 7.68
N GLY A 72 -32.90 23.56 7.28
CA GLY A 72 -32.52 24.87 7.79
C GLY A 72 -33.03 25.08 9.22
N SER A 73 -32.12 25.59 10.05
CA SER A 73 -32.28 26.51 11.20
C SER A 73 -33.58 26.48 12.05
N SER A 74 -33.43 26.28 13.37
CA SER A 74 -33.49 27.32 14.44
C SER A 74 -34.07 26.84 15.78
N GLY A 75 -33.44 27.25 16.89
CA GLY A 75 -34.10 27.81 18.10
C GLY A 75 -34.79 26.91 19.15
N ALA A 76 -34.07 26.66 20.26
CA ALA A 76 -34.45 26.82 21.68
C ALA A 76 -35.67 26.09 22.37
N SER A 77 -35.33 25.49 23.52
CA SER A 77 -36.00 25.48 24.85
C SER A 77 -37.24 24.61 25.19
N THR A 78 -36.98 23.63 26.07
CA THR A 78 -37.64 23.26 27.36
C THR A 78 -39.11 22.77 27.48
N SER A 79 -39.20 21.51 27.93
CA SER A 79 -40.08 20.90 28.96
C SER A 79 -41.62 20.76 28.82
N THR A 80 -42.02 19.52 29.17
CA THR A 80 -43.20 19.03 29.93
C THR A 80 -44.49 18.54 29.22
N SER A 81 -44.71 17.24 29.45
CA SER A 81 -45.97 16.53 29.77
C SER A 81 -47.07 16.30 28.72
N ALA A 82 -47.25 15.00 28.45
CA ALA A 82 -48.48 14.20 28.55
C ALA A 82 -49.58 14.27 27.46
N SER A 83 -49.76 13.09 26.85
CA SER A 83 -51.02 12.40 26.54
C SER A 83 -51.69 12.56 25.17
N SER A 84 -52.14 11.38 24.71
CA SER A 84 -53.29 11.06 23.83
C SER A 84 -53.09 10.95 22.31
N ILE A 85 -52.89 9.69 21.87
CA ILE A 85 -53.58 8.95 20.81
C ILE A 85 -54.31 9.78 19.72
N SER A 86 -53.84 9.70 18.47
CA SER A 86 -54.71 9.33 17.34
C SER A 86 -53.90 8.90 16.12
N SER A 87 -54.28 7.75 15.59
CA SER A 87 -53.73 7.03 14.44
C SER A 87 -54.13 7.67 13.11
N SER A 88 -53.15 8.07 12.29
CA SER A 88 -53.30 8.16 10.83
C SER A 88 -51.94 8.04 10.13
N THR A 89 -51.38 6.84 10.11
CA THR A 89 -50.24 6.51 9.25
C THR A 89 -50.74 6.40 7.82
N THR A 90 -50.59 7.48 7.05
CA THR A 90 -50.55 7.40 5.60
C THR A 90 -49.26 6.65 5.23
N PRO A 91 -49.32 5.57 4.42
CA PRO A 91 -48.09 4.94 3.96
C PRO A 91 -47.39 5.90 2.99
N THR A 92 -46.25 6.44 3.41
CA THR A 92 -45.28 7.05 2.50
C THR A 92 -45.00 6.03 1.40
N PRO A 93 -45.12 6.37 0.11
CA PRO A 93 -44.72 5.44 -0.94
C PRO A 93 -43.27 5.03 -0.70
N PRO A 94 -42.89 3.76 -0.92
CA PRO A 94 -41.49 3.37 -0.85
C PRO A 94 -40.71 4.29 -1.79
N ALA A 95 -39.66 4.92 -1.26
CA ALA A 95 -38.70 5.63 -2.10
C ALA A 95 -38.32 4.71 -3.27
N PRO A 96 -38.31 5.19 -4.52
CA PRO A 96 -37.95 4.33 -5.64
C PRO A 96 -36.57 3.73 -5.33
N ALA A 97 -36.52 2.41 -5.25
CA ALA A 97 -35.26 1.70 -5.14
C ALA A 97 -34.44 2.08 -6.37
N VAL A 98 -33.39 2.87 -6.17
CA VAL A 98 -32.42 3.15 -7.23
C VAL A 98 -31.73 1.81 -7.49
N ILE A 99 -32.11 1.16 -8.58
CA ILE A 99 -31.49 -0.09 -9.02
C ILE A 99 -30.03 0.25 -9.33
N PRO A 100 -29.05 -0.42 -8.70
CA PRO A 100 -27.65 -0.25 -9.08
C PRO A 100 -27.50 -0.39 -10.59
N THR A 101 -26.77 0.52 -11.22
CA THR A 101 -26.50 0.39 -12.66
C THR A 101 -25.80 -0.94 -12.92
N GLU A 102 -26.06 -1.56 -14.07
CA GLU A 102 -25.38 -2.81 -14.50
C GLU A 102 -23.85 -2.69 -14.40
N GLU A 103 -23.32 -1.49 -14.67
CA GLU A 103 -21.89 -1.14 -14.54
C GLU A 103 -21.39 -1.24 -13.09
N LEU A 104 -22.17 -0.74 -12.11
CA LEU A 104 -21.85 -0.87 -10.70
C LEU A 104 -21.91 -2.34 -10.23
N LEU A 105 -22.90 -3.10 -10.72
CA LEU A 105 -23.01 -4.53 -10.41
C LEU A 105 -21.83 -5.32 -10.99
N GLU A 106 -21.36 -4.96 -12.18
CA GLU A 106 -20.17 -5.55 -12.80
C GLU A 106 -18.91 -5.24 -11.97
N SER A 107 -18.75 -4.00 -11.50
CA SER A 107 -17.60 -3.59 -10.67
C SER A 107 -17.52 -4.34 -9.32
N CYS A 108 -18.63 -4.89 -8.83
CA CYS A 108 -18.69 -5.68 -7.59
C CYS A 108 -18.34 -7.16 -7.76
N LYS A 109 -18.25 -7.67 -8.99
CA LYS A 109 -17.90 -9.08 -9.24
C LYS A 109 -16.43 -9.34 -8.95
N PRO A 110 -16.06 -10.55 -8.50
CA PRO A 110 -14.65 -10.95 -8.38
C PRO A 110 -13.86 -10.62 -9.65
N ARG A 111 -12.78 -9.87 -9.47
CA ARG A 111 -11.89 -9.40 -10.52
C ARG A 111 -10.64 -10.26 -10.55
N PRO A 112 -10.15 -10.65 -11.73
CA PRO A 112 -8.94 -11.44 -11.83
C PRO A 112 -7.72 -10.68 -11.26
N ILE A 113 -6.78 -11.41 -10.69
CA ILE A 113 -5.49 -10.90 -10.24
C ILE A 113 -4.41 -11.74 -10.93
N HIS A 114 -3.62 -11.12 -11.80
CA HIS A 114 -2.48 -11.77 -12.47
C HIS A 114 -1.18 -11.42 -11.75
N ILE A 115 -0.42 -12.44 -11.36
CA ILE A 115 0.89 -12.30 -10.73
C ILE A 115 1.99 -12.57 -11.75
N THR A 116 2.93 -11.62 -11.84
CA THR A 116 4.25 -11.82 -12.45
C THR A 116 5.27 -11.95 -11.31
N ALA A 117 6.13 -12.97 -11.36
CA ALA A 117 7.20 -13.19 -10.38
C ALA A 117 8.57 -12.84 -10.99
N LEU A 118 9.36 -12.01 -10.31
CA LEU A 118 10.68 -11.58 -10.78
C LEU A 118 11.76 -11.86 -9.73
N LYS A 119 12.87 -12.45 -10.17
CA LYS A 119 14.04 -12.68 -9.32
C LYS A 119 14.98 -11.47 -9.41
N ILE A 120 15.35 -10.90 -8.27
CA ILE A 120 16.24 -9.73 -8.19
C ILE A 120 17.60 -10.13 -7.63
N PRO A 121 18.72 -9.84 -8.31
CA PRO A 121 20.05 -10.06 -7.73
C PRO A 121 20.24 -9.30 -6.41
N VAL A 122 20.98 -9.87 -5.46
CA VAL A 122 21.27 -9.24 -4.17
C VAL A 122 22.45 -8.27 -4.32
N THR A 123 22.31 -7.28 -5.21
CA THR A 123 23.32 -6.23 -5.47
C THR A 123 22.69 -4.84 -5.55
N TYR A 124 23.40 -3.83 -5.06
CA TYR A 124 22.92 -2.44 -5.09
C TYR A 124 22.74 -1.94 -6.52
N ASP A 125 23.68 -2.31 -7.41
CA ASP A 125 23.63 -1.95 -8.83
C ASP A 125 22.39 -2.55 -9.54
N ALA A 126 21.99 -3.78 -9.19
CA ALA A 126 20.79 -4.39 -9.76
C ALA A 126 19.52 -3.65 -9.30
N VAL A 127 19.41 -3.30 -8.01
CA VAL A 127 18.25 -2.54 -7.53
C VAL A 127 18.14 -1.18 -8.23
N LEU A 128 19.26 -0.45 -8.33
CA LEU A 128 19.29 0.87 -8.95
C LEU A 128 19.00 0.86 -10.47
N SER A 129 19.31 -0.25 -11.15
CA SER A 129 19.06 -0.38 -12.59
C SER A 129 17.68 -0.95 -12.92
N ILE A 130 17.15 -1.85 -12.09
CA ILE A 130 15.91 -2.57 -12.36
C ILE A 130 14.68 -1.81 -11.83
N VAL A 131 14.70 -1.39 -10.57
CA VAL A 131 13.48 -0.90 -9.89
C VAL A 131 12.87 0.34 -10.54
N PRO A 132 13.64 1.36 -10.98
CA PRO A 132 13.05 2.49 -11.72
C PRO A 132 12.30 2.06 -12.98
N GLY A 133 12.79 1.02 -13.69
CA GLY A 133 12.12 0.44 -14.85
C GLY A 133 10.78 -0.22 -14.48
N LEU A 134 10.71 -0.93 -13.35
CA LEU A 134 9.48 -1.57 -12.86
C LEU A 134 8.37 -0.56 -12.53
N HIS A 135 8.73 0.67 -12.21
CA HIS A 135 7.80 1.79 -11.92
C HIS A 135 7.62 2.75 -13.09
N ALA A 136 8.30 2.51 -14.21
CA ALA A 136 8.10 3.26 -15.43
C ALA A 136 6.67 3.08 -15.97
N ARG A 137 6.27 3.96 -16.89
CA ARG A 137 4.94 3.94 -17.49
C ARG A 137 5.06 3.99 -19.03
N PRO A 138 4.99 2.85 -19.73
CA PRO A 138 4.77 1.48 -19.21
C PRO A 138 5.99 0.92 -18.44
N PRO A 139 5.81 -0.09 -17.56
CA PRO A 139 6.92 -0.73 -16.88
C PRO A 139 7.84 -1.46 -17.84
N VAL A 140 9.13 -1.47 -17.49
CA VAL A 140 10.20 -2.15 -18.24
C VAL A 140 10.76 -3.25 -17.36
N LEU A 141 10.64 -4.50 -17.82
CA LEU A 141 11.26 -5.66 -17.18
C LEU A 141 12.75 -5.72 -17.55
N PRO A 142 13.60 -6.28 -16.68
CA PRO A 142 15.01 -6.46 -16.99
C PRO A 142 15.21 -7.48 -18.11
N GLU A 143 16.36 -7.42 -18.80
CA GLU A 143 16.67 -8.30 -19.94
C GLU A 143 16.69 -9.80 -19.58
N ASP A 144 17.00 -10.12 -18.32
CA ASP A 144 17.04 -11.47 -17.77
C ASP A 144 15.70 -11.92 -17.15
N ALA A 145 14.62 -11.15 -17.33
CA ALA A 145 13.29 -11.56 -16.92
C ALA A 145 12.87 -12.89 -17.57
N PRO A 146 12.05 -13.71 -16.89
CA PRO A 146 11.54 -14.96 -17.47
C PRO A 146 10.92 -14.74 -18.85
N VAL A 147 11.27 -15.60 -19.81
CA VAL A 147 10.79 -15.52 -21.21
C VAL A 147 9.26 -15.67 -21.28
N ASP A 148 8.68 -16.34 -20.30
CA ASP A 148 7.24 -16.54 -20.17
C ASP A 148 6.55 -15.42 -19.38
N CYS A 149 7.21 -14.30 -19.07
CA CYS A 149 6.55 -13.16 -18.45
C CYS A 149 5.46 -12.61 -19.36
N ALA A 150 4.25 -12.43 -18.80
CA ALA A 150 3.22 -11.67 -19.49
C ALA A 150 3.71 -10.23 -19.78
N PRO A 151 3.33 -9.63 -20.92
CA PRO A 151 3.70 -8.25 -21.22
C PRO A 151 3.31 -7.32 -20.06
N PRO A 152 4.19 -6.38 -19.66
CA PRO A 152 3.86 -5.40 -18.63
C PRO A 152 2.56 -4.64 -18.94
N PRO A 153 1.81 -4.19 -17.92
CA PRO A 153 0.65 -3.35 -18.15
C PRO A 153 1.02 -2.10 -18.95
N ALA A 154 0.11 -1.65 -19.83
CA ALA A 154 0.31 -0.43 -20.61
C ALA A 154 0.46 0.84 -19.76
N SER A 155 -0.01 0.80 -18.50
CA SER A 155 0.11 1.89 -17.53
C SER A 155 1.21 1.63 -16.51
N ASN A 156 0.86 1.01 -15.39
CA ASN A 156 1.69 0.70 -14.23
C ASN A 156 1.16 -0.60 -13.63
N TYR A 157 1.95 -1.28 -12.81
CA TYR A 157 1.43 -2.34 -11.95
C TYR A 157 0.48 -1.74 -10.91
N ASP A 158 -0.59 -2.44 -10.57
CA ASP A 158 -1.49 -2.02 -9.48
C ASP A 158 -0.82 -2.22 -8.12
N PHE A 159 0.00 -3.28 -8.01
CA PHE A 159 0.69 -3.65 -6.78
C PHE A 159 2.06 -4.26 -7.09
N ILE A 160 3.11 -3.76 -6.43
CA ILE A 160 4.44 -4.36 -6.42
C ILE A 160 4.74 -4.85 -5.00
N PHE A 161 5.04 -6.14 -4.87
CA PHE A 161 5.24 -6.80 -3.58
C PHE A 161 6.61 -7.45 -3.51
N HIS A 162 7.49 -6.90 -2.68
CA HIS A 162 8.86 -7.40 -2.53
C HIS A 162 8.97 -8.37 -1.35
N ILE A 163 9.61 -9.52 -1.57
CA ILE A 163 9.84 -10.54 -0.54
C ILE A 163 11.34 -10.67 -0.29
N GLY A 164 11.75 -10.61 0.98
CA GLY A 164 13.12 -10.83 1.42
C GLY A 164 13.21 -11.91 2.49
N VAL A 165 14.35 -12.58 2.58
CA VAL A 165 14.61 -13.48 3.71
C VAL A 165 15.19 -12.68 4.88
N ALA A 166 14.68 -12.94 6.09
CA ALA A 166 15.26 -12.48 7.35
C ALA A 166 15.67 -13.67 8.22
N GLY A 167 16.22 -13.38 9.41
CA GLY A 167 16.47 -14.41 10.43
C GLY A 167 15.20 -15.16 10.84
N ARG A 168 15.40 -16.30 11.53
CA ARG A 168 14.33 -17.16 12.05
C ARG A 168 13.24 -16.36 12.77
N GLY A 169 11.98 -16.68 12.50
CA GLY A 169 10.84 -16.06 13.17
C GLY A 169 9.58 -15.97 12.32
N PRO A 170 8.54 -15.28 12.81
CA PRO A 170 7.32 -15.05 12.04
C PRO A 170 7.57 -14.12 10.85
N LEU A 171 6.60 -14.05 9.94
CA LEU A 171 6.57 -13.09 8.84
C LEU A 171 6.59 -11.65 9.39
N ARG A 172 7.31 -10.75 8.71
CA ARG A 172 7.38 -9.32 9.09
C ARG A 172 6.86 -8.48 7.94
N MET A 173 5.77 -7.75 8.17
CA MET A 173 5.19 -6.84 7.18
C MET A 173 5.75 -5.44 7.41
N GLU A 174 6.59 -4.97 6.49
CA GLU A 174 7.34 -3.73 6.65
C GLU A 174 6.48 -2.51 6.31
N ARG A 175 6.50 -1.50 7.18
CA ARG A 175 5.71 -0.27 7.05
C ARG A 175 6.49 0.89 6.44
N GLN A 176 7.81 0.83 6.50
CA GLN A 176 8.69 1.96 6.24
C GLN A 176 9.99 1.48 5.59
N GLY A 177 10.46 2.24 4.60
CA GLY A 177 11.81 2.10 4.03
C GLY A 177 12.66 3.33 4.33
N HIS A 178 13.99 3.16 4.36
CA HIS A 178 14.94 4.21 4.70
C HIS A 178 15.81 4.64 3.51
N LYS A 179 16.19 5.90 3.44
CA LYS A 179 17.02 6.44 2.34
C LYS A 179 18.50 6.13 2.51
N LEU A 180 18.94 6.03 3.76
CA LEU A 180 20.35 6.03 4.16
C LEU A 180 20.61 4.90 5.18
N GLY A 181 21.88 4.64 5.48
CA GLY A 181 22.31 3.68 6.51
C GLY A 181 22.84 2.34 5.98
N TYR A 182 23.05 2.25 4.67
CA TYR A 182 23.45 1.00 4.00
C TYR A 182 24.95 0.75 4.06
N HIS A 183 25.41 0.14 5.15
CA HIS A 183 26.84 -0.09 5.42
C HIS A 183 27.32 -1.53 5.17
N MET A 184 26.41 -2.43 4.76
CA MET A 184 26.75 -3.83 4.48
C MET A 184 27.16 -4.02 3.02
N LYS A 185 28.06 -4.98 2.79
CA LYS A 185 28.46 -5.38 1.43
C LYS A 185 27.38 -6.28 0.82
N ASP A 186 27.13 -6.09 -0.46
CA ASP A 186 26.21 -6.90 -1.23
C ASP A 186 26.81 -8.26 -1.67
N ALA A 187 26.07 -9.07 -2.42
CA ALA A 187 26.55 -10.37 -2.91
C ALA A 187 27.80 -10.31 -3.80
N SER A 188 28.10 -9.13 -4.37
CA SER A 188 29.30 -8.87 -5.16
C SER A 188 30.44 -8.24 -4.35
N GLY A 189 30.26 -8.07 -3.04
CA GLY A 189 31.23 -7.44 -2.15
C GLY A 189 31.23 -5.91 -2.19
N LYS A 190 30.27 -5.28 -2.88
CA LYS A 190 30.18 -3.82 -3.04
C LYS A 190 29.33 -3.19 -1.93
N LEU A 191 29.67 -1.97 -1.54
CA LEU A 191 28.87 -1.16 -0.64
C LEU A 191 27.89 -0.29 -1.43
N ALA A 192 26.79 0.12 -0.79
CA ALA A 192 25.87 1.09 -1.37
C ALA A 192 26.58 2.41 -1.73
N PRO A 193 26.07 3.17 -2.72
CA PRO A 193 26.65 4.44 -3.13
C PRO A 193 26.82 5.41 -1.95
N VAL A 194 27.90 6.19 -1.98
CA VAL A 194 28.13 7.26 -1.01
C VAL A 194 27.22 8.43 -1.34
N VAL A 195 26.47 8.90 -0.34
CA VAL A 195 25.63 10.10 -0.46
C VAL A 195 26.43 11.29 0.05
N ARG A 196 26.65 12.27 -0.83
CA ARG A 196 27.27 13.54 -0.42
C ARG A 196 26.23 14.30 0.40
N ALA A 197 26.51 14.49 1.69
CA ALA A 197 25.65 15.32 2.56
C ALA A 197 25.51 16.72 1.96
N SER A 198 24.28 17.22 1.90
CA SER A 198 24.05 18.62 1.59
C SER A 198 24.33 19.43 2.88
N PRO A 199 24.88 20.66 2.82
CA PRO A 199 25.15 21.46 4.02
C PRO A 199 23.92 21.71 4.92
N LYS A 200 22.70 21.45 4.43
CA LYS A 200 21.44 21.59 5.18
C LYS A 200 21.16 20.43 6.15
N ASP A 201 21.90 19.33 6.06
CA ASP A 201 21.66 18.13 6.87
C ASP A 201 22.23 18.25 8.30
N PHE A 202 23.17 19.18 8.52
CA PHE A 202 23.80 19.38 9.84
C PHE A 202 22.91 20.12 10.84
N SER A 203 21.97 20.95 10.39
CA SER A 203 21.10 21.75 11.28
C SER A 203 20.05 20.95 12.07
N ARG A 204 19.90 19.65 11.82
CA ARG A 204 18.92 18.80 12.54
C ARG A 204 19.52 18.00 13.71
N ARG A 205 20.85 17.94 13.84
CA ARG A 205 21.51 17.06 14.82
C ARG A 205 21.79 17.73 16.18
N ASP A 206 21.85 19.05 16.23
CA ASP A 206 22.25 19.81 17.44
C ASP A 206 21.06 20.23 18.35
N GLY A 207 19.86 19.67 18.15
CA GLY A 207 18.64 20.10 18.85
C GLY A 207 18.21 19.28 20.06
N ALA A 208 18.99 18.29 20.53
CA ALA A 208 18.66 17.51 21.71
C ALA A 208 19.37 18.07 22.96
N GLU A 209 18.61 18.76 23.81
CA GLU A 209 19.06 19.35 25.07
C GLU A 209 19.81 18.35 25.97
N ALA A 210 21.01 18.75 26.41
CA ALA A 210 21.77 18.09 27.45
C ALA A 210 21.23 18.48 28.84
N GLY A 211 20.78 17.49 29.62
CA GLY A 211 20.47 17.61 31.06
C GLY A 211 21.44 16.81 31.93
N PRO A 212 21.72 17.23 33.18
CA PRO A 212 23.03 17.04 33.81
C PRO A 212 23.21 15.72 34.57
N SER A 213 24.48 15.33 34.63
CA SER A 213 25.08 14.23 35.38
C SER A 213 24.90 14.32 36.89
N SER A 214 24.55 13.19 37.53
CA SER A 214 24.84 12.94 38.94
C SER A 214 25.61 11.63 39.11
N ALA A 215 26.88 11.76 39.48
CA ALA A 215 27.75 10.68 39.88
C ALA A 215 27.34 10.13 41.26
N SER A 216 27.35 8.81 41.43
CA SER A 216 27.51 8.18 42.74
C SER A 216 28.34 6.91 42.63
N THR A 217 29.48 6.97 43.30
CA THR A 217 30.42 5.89 43.57
C THR A 217 30.03 5.21 44.88
N SER A 218 29.91 3.87 44.90
CA SER A 218 30.13 3.09 46.14
C SER A 218 30.32 1.59 45.87
N THR A 219 31.57 1.18 46.05
CA THR A 219 32.06 0.11 46.95
C THR A 219 31.65 -1.36 46.78
N SER A 220 32.72 -2.16 46.67
CA SER A 220 32.92 -3.60 46.78
C SER A 220 32.21 -4.37 47.89
N GLN A 221 31.81 -5.62 47.59
CA GLN A 221 31.95 -6.74 48.53
C GLN A 221 32.04 -8.11 47.82
N SER A 222 32.75 -9.02 48.46
CA SER A 222 33.39 -10.24 47.97
C SER A 222 32.64 -11.54 48.31
N GLY A 223 32.79 -12.56 47.45
CA GLY A 223 33.08 -13.94 47.87
C GLY A 223 31.97 -14.99 47.75
N GLY A 224 32.23 -16.08 47.01
CA GLY A 224 31.56 -17.38 47.19
C GLY A 224 31.30 -18.17 45.90
N PRO A 225 31.93 -19.34 45.68
CA PRO A 225 31.95 -20.04 44.39
C PRO A 225 30.79 -21.04 44.25
N ASN A 226 30.28 -21.23 43.03
CA ASN A 226 29.70 -22.50 42.62
C ASN A 226 29.67 -22.60 41.09
N GLY A 227 30.39 -23.61 40.58
CA GLY A 227 30.36 -23.99 39.19
C GLY A 227 29.07 -24.74 38.86
N ALA A 228 28.45 -24.34 37.76
CA ALA A 228 27.66 -25.20 36.89
C ALA A 228 27.62 -24.53 35.51
N ASN A 229 28.31 -25.13 34.55
CA ASN A 229 28.26 -24.78 33.13
C ASN A 229 26.80 -24.70 32.65
N PRO A 230 26.38 -23.64 31.96
CA PRO A 230 25.36 -23.75 30.94
C PRO A 230 26.04 -24.01 29.60
N SER A 231 25.69 -25.16 29.04
CA SER A 231 25.84 -25.56 27.64
C SER A 231 25.97 -24.38 26.66
N THR A 232 27.07 -24.36 25.92
CA THR A 232 27.26 -23.56 24.71
C THR A 232 26.15 -23.87 23.71
N ALA A 233 25.09 -23.08 23.72
CA ALA A 233 24.14 -23.03 22.63
C ALA A 233 24.89 -22.48 21.40
N VAL A 234 24.90 -23.27 20.33
CA VAL A 234 25.55 -22.90 19.07
C VAL A 234 24.74 -21.74 18.46
N VAL A 235 25.30 -20.54 18.47
CA VAL A 235 24.70 -19.33 17.89
C VAL A 235 24.71 -19.47 16.37
N SER A 236 23.61 -19.13 15.70
CA SER A 236 23.49 -19.32 14.24
C SER A 236 24.31 -18.29 13.45
N ALA A 237 24.74 -18.62 12.22
CA ALA A 237 25.50 -17.70 11.36
C ALA A 237 24.73 -16.40 11.04
N ALA A 238 23.40 -16.46 10.94
CA ALA A 238 22.53 -15.30 10.74
C ALA A 238 22.48 -14.40 12.00
N GLU A 239 22.57 -14.99 13.19
CA GLU A 239 22.57 -14.27 14.47
C GLU A 239 23.96 -13.68 14.79
N ASN A 240 25.04 -14.34 14.35
CA ASN A 240 26.37 -13.74 14.32
C ASN A 240 26.45 -12.57 13.33
N MET A 241 25.75 -12.66 12.19
CA MET A 241 25.65 -11.55 11.23
C MET A 241 24.84 -10.38 11.79
N GLU A 242 23.79 -10.63 12.59
CA GLU A 242 23.04 -9.58 13.31
C GLU A 242 23.93 -8.85 14.35
N ARG A 243 24.91 -9.56 14.94
CA ARG A 243 25.91 -8.97 15.84
C ARG A 243 26.96 -8.16 15.09
N GLU A 244 27.41 -8.64 13.93
CA GLU A 244 28.28 -7.90 13.02
C GLU A 244 27.56 -6.65 12.44
N ARG A 245 26.23 -6.75 12.21
CA ARG A 245 25.31 -5.69 11.77
C ARG A 245 25.24 -4.50 12.73
N LEU A 246 25.41 -4.72 14.03
CA LEU A 246 25.43 -3.63 15.03
C LEU A 246 26.71 -2.79 15.01
N GLY A 247 27.72 -3.17 14.22
CA GLY A 247 28.78 -2.26 13.78
C GLY A 247 29.51 -1.48 14.88
N MET A 248 29.67 -2.04 16.08
CA MET A 248 30.40 -1.41 17.20
C MET A 248 31.92 -1.43 17.05
N ASP A 249 32.47 -1.82 15.90
CA ASP A 249 33.89 -1.63 15.64
C ASP A 249 34.15 -0.20 15.16
N LEU A 250 34.54 0.67 16.08
CA LEU A 250 35.32 1.86 15.78
C LEU A 250 36.44 1.46 14.82
N VAL A 251 36.51 2.09 13.65
CA VAL A 251 37.71 1.98 12.83
C VAL A 251 38.79 2.76 13.59
N GLU A 252 39.69 2.05 14.27
CA GLU A 252 40.91 2.64 14.80
C GLU A 252 41.74 3.16 13.63
N GLY A 253 41.59 4.45 13.31
CA GLY A 253 42.51 5.15 12.45
C GLY A 253 43.85 5.31 13.16
N SER A 254 44.96 5.13 12.45
CA SER A 254 46.32 5.29 12.99
C SER A 254 46.68 6.72 13.44
N ASN A 255 45.73 7.65 13.49
CA ASN A 255 45.85 8.97 14.10
C ASN A 255 44.48 9.29 14.72
N ASN A 256 44.48 9.77 15.95
CA ASN A 256 43.36 9.91 16.89
C ASN A 256 42.19 10.85 16.46
N ASP A 257 41.90 10.97 15.16
CA ASP A 257 40.75 11.69 14.60
C ASP A 257 39.67 10.69 14.14
N PRO A 258 38.41 10.78 14.60
CA PRO A 258 37.34 9.92 14.13
C PRO A 258 36.99 10.29 12.68
N ILE A 259 37.51 9.54 11.71
CA ILE A 259 37.04 9.62 10.32
C ILE A 259 35.58 9.12 10.32
N ALA A 260 34.64 10.07 10.25
CA ALA A 260 33.22 9.75 10.16
C ALA A 260 32.98 8.81 8.98
N ARG A 261 32.39 7.64 9.23
CA ARG A 261 32.04 6.68 8.18
C ARG A 261 31.16 7.39 7.13
N PRO A 262 31.47 7.31 5.82
CA PRO A 262 30.67 7.96 4.80
C PRO A 262 29.22 7.47 4.84
N THR A 263 28.26 8.40 4.77
CA THR A 263 26.84 8.09 4.63
C THR A 263 26.58 7.38 3.30
N ARG A 264 25.79 6.31 3.31
CA ARG A 264 25.51 5.48 2.13
C ARG A 264 24.02 5.25 1.93
N GLY A 265 23.61 5.19 0.67
CA GLY A 265 22.21 5.01 0.26
C GLY A 265 21.87 5.73 -1.03
N PHE A 266 20.68 6.34 -1.09
CA PHE A 266 20.17 7.00 -2.27
C PHE A 266 20.62 8.47 -2.34
N GLY A 267 21.50 8.76 -3.30
CA GLY A 267 22.06 10.09 -3.55
C GLY A 267 21.45 10.74 -4.79
N ALA A 268 22.25 10.83 -5.85
CA ALA A 268 21.87 11.50 -7.10
C ALA A 268 20.53 10.97 -7.64
N GLY A 269 19.62 11.89 -7.96
CA GLY A 269 18.27 11.57 -8.39
C GLY A 269 17.28 11.42 -7.24
N TYR A 270 17.68 11.13 -5.99
CA TYR A 270 16.77 10.97 -4.85
C TYR A 270 16.90 12.10 -3.82
N GLU A 271 17.51 13.23 -4.19
CA GLU A 271 17.85 14.31 -3.28
C GLU A 271 16.61 14.87 -2.57
N SER A 272 15.50 15.05 -3.31
CA SER A 272 14.22 15.54 -2.78
C SER A 272 13.39 14.46 -2.08
N SER A 273 13.78 13.19 -2.15
CA SER A 273 13.05 12.11 -1.51
C SER A 273 13.24 12.18 0.02
N PRO A 274 12.18 11.99 0.82
CA PRO A 274 12.27 11.94 2.28
C PRO A 274 13.24 10.86 2.76
N ASP A 275 13.88 11.06 3.92
CA ASP A 275 14.79 10.06 4.49
C ASP A 275 14.08 8.76 4.86
N GLU A 276 12.78 8.83 5.12
CA GLU A 276 11.92 7.70 5.42
C GLU A 276 10.63 7.81 4.62
N ILE A 277 10.18 6.69 4.04
CA ILE A 277 8.92 6.63 3.31
C ILE A 277 8.10 5.46 3.84
N THR A 278 6.84 5.73 4.18
CA THR A 278 5.87 4.70 4.56
C THR A 278 5.04 4.25 3.36
N THR A 279 4.59 3.00 3.35
CA THR A 279 3.56 2.53 2.41
C THR A 279 2.21 3.20 2.68
N ASP A 280 1.41 3.36 1.61
CA ASP A 280 0.03 3.85 1.70
C ASP A 280 -0.97 2.74 2.11
N ILE A 281 -0.49 1.50 2.26
CA ILE A 281 -1.32 0.37 2.71
C ILE A 281 -1.47 0.38 4.23
N ASP A 282 -2.69 0.17 4.73
CA ASP A 282 -2.95 -0.05 6.16
C ASP A 282 -2.45 -1.45 6.58
N VAL A 283 -1.15 -1.52 6.83
CA VAL A 283 -0.44 -2.73 7.26
C VAL A 283 -0.97 -3.25 8.60
N THR A 284 -1.45 -2.38 9.48
CA THR A 284 -2.00 -2.78 10.79
C THR A 284 -3.29 -3.57 10.59
N ARG A 285 -4.21 -3.05 9.77
CA ARG A 285 -5.44 -3.76 9.42
C ARG A 285 -5.16 -5.03 8.64
N LEU A 286 -4.25 -4.99 7.66
CA LEU A 286 -3.82 -6.17 6.91
C LEU A 286 -3.35 -7.29 7.85
N VAL A 287 -2.44 -7.00 8.78
CA VAL A 287 -1.93 -8.00 9.73
C VAL A 287 -3.04 -8.54 10.65
N HIS A 288 -3.94 -7.68 11.11
CA HIS A 288 -5.09 -8.09 11.93
C HIS A 288 -6.01 -9.06 11.17
N ASP A 289 -6.37 -8.72 9.93
CA ASP A 289 -7.27 -9.51 9.09
C ASP A 289 -6.62 -10.84 8.67
N LEU A 290 -5.31 -10.84 8.39
CA LEU A 290 -4.53 -12.04 8.09
C LEU A 290 -4.53 -13.03 9.24
N LYS A 291 -4.30 -12.57 10.48
CA LYS A 291 -4.41 -13.42 11.68
C LYS A 291 -5.81 -14.00 11.83
N SER A 292 -6.82 -13.17 11.63
CA SER A 292 -8.23 -13.61 11.66
C SER A 292 -8.56 -14.66 10.58
N SER A 293 -7.78 -14.71 9.49
CA SER A 293 -7.87 -15.67 8.40
C SER A 293 -6.92 -16.88 8.51
N GLY A 294 -6.25 -17.06 9.67
CA GLY A 294 -5.38 -18.19 9.98
C GLY A 294 -3.90 -18.02 9.60
N VAL A 295 -3.43 -16.79 9.33
CA VAL A 295 -1.99 -16.50 9.20
C VAL A 295 -1.50 -15.88 10.51
N ASP A 296 -1.29 -16.72 11.52
CA ASP A 296 -1.00 -16.24 12.89
C ASP A 296 0.44 -15.75 13.08
N GLN A 297 1.38 -16.36 12.36
CA GLN A 297 2.81 -16.07 12.45
C GLN A 297 3.20 -14.87 11.59
N ILE A 298 2.61 -13.70 11.87
CA ILE A 298 2.89 -12.43 11.20
C ILE A 298 2.79 -11.23 12.16
N TYR A 299 3.63 -10.22 11.97
CA TYR A 299 3.52 -8.94 12.69
C TYR A 299 4.00 -7.76 11.84
N THR A 300 3.70 -6.54 12.29
CA THR A 300 4.13 -5.30 11.63
C THR A 300 5.56 -4.93 12.02
N SER A 301 6.38 -4.52 11.06
CA SER A 301 7.75 -4.06 11.29
C SER A 301 7.95 -2.63 10.76
N MET A 302 8.81 -1.85 11.42
CA MET A 302 9.15 -0.47 11.04
C MET A 302 10.54 -0.35 10.42
N ASP A 303 11.33 -1.42 10.43
CA ASP A 303 12.71 -1.41 9.92
C ASP A 303 13.01 -2.71 9.18
N ALA A 304 13.27 -2.57 7.88
CA ALA A 304 13.61 -3.67 6.99
C ALA A 304 15.12 -4.04 7.01
N GLY A 305 15.89 -3.50 7.96
CA GLY A 305 17.23 -3.97 8.34
C GLY A 305 18.40 -3.26 7.66
N HIS A 306 18.18 -2.13 6.98
CA HIS A 306 19.21 -1.32 6.29
C HIS A 306 20.18 -2.12 5.39
N TYR A 307 19.67 -3.16 4.73
CA TYR A 307 20.37 -3.95 3.70
C TYR A 307 19.66 -3.84 2.34
N LEU A 308 19.87 -4.80 1.43
CA LEU A 308 19.19 -4.86 0.13
C LEU A 308 17.67 -5.00 0.25
N CYS A 309 17.15 -5.62 1.32
CA CYS A 309 15.72 -5.69 1.60
C CYS A 309 15.10 -4.30 1.79
N ASP A 310 15.68 -3.50 2.69
CA ASP A 310 15.26 -2.11 2.90
C ASP A 310 15.57 -1.23 1.67
N PHE A 311 16.69 -1.46 0.99
CA PHE A 311 17.12 -0.71 -0.19
C PHE A 311 16.13 -0.86 -1.36
N ILE A 312 15.73 -2.09 -1.71
CA ILE A 312 14.72 -2.31 -2.76
C ILE A 312 13.37 -1.71 -2.35
N TYR A 313 13.00 -1.82 -1.07
CA TYR A 313 11.74 -1.30 -0.56
C TYR A 313 11.67 0.22 -0.65
N TYR A 314 12.69 0.92 -0.15
CA TYR A 314 12.77 2.37 -0.23
C TYR A 314 12.82 2.84 -1.69
N CYS A 315 13.62 2.19 -2.56
CA CYS A 315 13.70 2.54 -3.98
C CYS A 315 12.30 2.48 -4.61
N SER A 316 11.59 1.37 -4.40
CA SER A 316 10.24 1.14 -4.92
C SER A 316 9.24 2.20 -4.42
N LEU A 317 9.23 2.48 -3.12
CA LEU A 317 8.40 3.54 -2.53
C LEU A 317 8.72 4.94 -3.06
N ALA A 318 10.01 5.24 -3.25
CA ALA A 318 10.46 6.52 -3.78
C ALA A 318 10.07 6.68 -5.26
N GLU A 319 10.16 5.62 -6.08
CA GLU A 319 9.75 5.66 -7.48
C GLU A 319 8.24 5.89 -7.66
N VAL A 320 7.40 5.35 -6.77
CA VAL A 320 5.97 5.68 -6.73
C VAL A 320 5.77 7.18 -6.52
N LYS A 321 6.45 7.76 -5.53
CA LYS A 321 6.35 9.21 -5.25
C LYS A 321 6.87 10.07 -6.39
N ARG A 322 7.93 9.64 -7.07
CA ARG A 322 8.54 10.36 -8.21
C ARG A 322 7.69 10.29 -9.47
N SER A 323 7.04 9.16 -9.72
CA SER A 323 6.21 8.97 -10.91
C SER A 323 4.80 9.52 -10.74
N SER A 324 4.36 9.79 -9.50
CA SER A 324 3.05 10.36 -9.21
C SER A 324 2.91 11.79 -9.73
N LYS A 325 1.94 12.01 -10.61
CA LYS A 325 1.57 13.32 -11.14
C LYS A 325 0.23 13.76 -10.57
N PRO A 326 0.13 14.95 -9.93
CA PRO A 326 -1.10 15.40 -9.26
C PRO A 326 -2.34 15.48 -10.17
N TYR A 327 -2.15 15.59 -11.49
CA TYR A 327 -3.22 15.71 -12.47
C TYR A 327 -3.65 14.36 -13.07
N GLU A 328 -2.94 13.28 -12.78
CA GLU A 328 -3.34 11.95 -13.22
C GLU A 328 -4.44 11.43 -12.30
N LYS A 329 -5.63 11.20 -12.85
CA LYS A 329 -6.75 10.58 -12.13
C LYS A 329 -6.49 9.11 -11.77
N ARG A 330 -5.42 8.50 -12.28
CA ARG A 330 -5.12 7.08 -12.08
C ARG A 330 -4.37 6.87 -10.79
N ARG A 331 -4.71 5.79 -10.10
CA ARG A 331 -4.12 5.41 -8.82
C ARG A 331 -2.66 4.98 -9.02
N ASN A 332 -1.84 5.38 -8.05
CA ASN A 332 -0.44 4.99 -8.01
C ASN A 332 -0.31 3.48 -7.72
N THR A 333 0.82 2.91 -8.10
CA THR A 333 1.20 1.55 -7.70
C THR A 333 1.31 1.45 -6.20
N GLN A 334 0.65 0.47 -5.58
CA GLN A 334 0.89 0.15 -4.18
C GLN A 334 2.20 -0.62 -4.03
N VAL A 335 2.90 -0.43 -2.91
CA VAL A 335 4.15 -1.14 -2.63
C VAL A 335 4.14 -1.71 -1.22
N LEU A 336 4.51 -2.98 -1.07
CA LEU A 336 4.79 -3.62 0.21
C LEU A 336 6.11 -4.36 0.19
N PHE A 337 6.63 -4.60 1.39
CA PHE A 337 7.72 -5.53 1.62
C PHE A 337 7.37 -6.52 2.72
N LEU A 338 7.68 -7.79 2.50
CA LEU A 338 7.52 -8.87 3.49
C LEU A 338 8.86 -9.57 3.71
N HIS A 339 9.28 -9.64 4.98
CA HIS A 339 10.31 -10.58 5.37
C HIS A 339 9.73 -11.95 5.68
N CYS A 340 10.26 -12.98 5.01
CA CYS A 340 10.01 -14.38 5.32
C CYS A 340 11.18 -15.00 6.09
N PRO A 341 10.93 -16.03 6.91
CA PRO A 341 12.01 -16.78 7.54
C PRO A 341 12.80 -17.64 6.55
N PRO A 342 13.91 -18.24 6.99
CA PRO A 342 14.49 -19.39 6.30
C PRO A 342 13.48 -20.54 6.18
N VAL A 343 13.67 -21.38 5.17
CA VAL A 343 12.80 -22.54 4.91
C VAL A 343 12.70 -23.42 6.16
N ASP A 344 11.47 -23.78 6.50
CA ASP A 344 11.09 -24.63 7.63
C ASP A 344 11.49 -24.06 9.02
N GLN A 345 11.66 -22.74 9.13
CA GLN A 345 12.15 -22.09 10.37
C GLN A 345 11.46 -20.77 10.74
N PRO A 346 10.18 -20.76 11.17
CA PRO A 346 9.32 -21.90 11.50
C PRO A 346 8.29 -22.24 10.41
N LEU A 347 8.31 -21.52 9.29
CA LEU A 347 7.33 -21.64 8.22
C LEU A 347 7.92 -22.40 7.05
N SER A 348 7.13 -23.29 6.46
CA SER A 348 7.50 -23.93 5.20
C SER A 348 7.42 -22.92 4.05
N THR A 349 8.07 -23.22 2.93
CA THR A 349 7.93 -22.42 1.70
C THR A 349 6.46 -22.30 1.28
N GLN A 350 5.67 -23.36 1.45
CA GLN A 350 4.25 -23.37 1.10
C GLN A 350 3.44 -22.42 2.00
N ASP A 351 3.74 -22.36 3.29
CA ASP A 351 3.09 -21.42 4.21
C ASP A 351 3.36 -19.97 3.80
N VAL A 352 4.62 -19.66 3.44
CA VAL A 352 5.01 -18.32 2.96
C VAL A 352 4.31 -17.99 1.63
N THR A 353 4.30 -18.91 0.67
CA THR A 353 3.59 -18.73 -0.61
C THR A 353 2.09 -18.49 -0.39
N ASN A 354 1.45 -19.24 0.51
CA ASN A 354 0.04 -19.07 0.83
C ASN A 354 -0.23 -17.72 1.50
N ALA A 355 0.64 -17.28 2.41
CA ALA A 355 0.54 -15.96 3.02
C ALA A 355 0.66 -14.85 1.96
N ILE A 356 1.60 -14.97 1.02
CA ILE A 356 1.76 -14.02 -0.10
C ILE A 356 0.48 -13.92 -0.92
N LYS A 357 -0.14 -15.06 -1.29
CA LYS A 357 -1.42 -15.08 -2.01
C LYS A 357 -2.51 -14.33 -1.24
N LYS A 358 -2.66 -14.60 0.06
CA LYS A 358 -3.65 -13.93 0.92
C LYS A 358 -3.43 -12.41 0.99
N ILE A 359 -2.17 -11.97 1.10
CA ILE A 359 -1.80 -10.54 1.10
C ILE A 359 -2.16 -9.89 -0.25
N VAL A 360 -1.82 -10.54 -1.36
CA VAL A 360 -2.15 -10.04 -2.70
C VAL A 360 -3.65 -9.90 -2.88
N VAL A 361 -4.44 -10.92 -2.51
CA VAL A 361 -5.91 -10.85 -2.56
C VAL A 361 -6.44 -9.70 -1.69
N TRP A 362 -5.95 -9.58 -0.45
CA TRP A 362 -6.39 -8.50 0.45
C TRP A 362 -6.11 -7.11 -0.13
N VAL A 363 -4.91 -6.88 -0.67
CA VAL A 363 -4.55 -5.57 -1.27
C VAL A 363 -5.41 -5.29 -2.50
N CYS A 364 -5.59 -6.27 -3.39
CA CYS A 364 -6.44 -6.11 -4.57
C CYS A 364 -7.93 -5.93 -4.21
N ASN A 365 -8.43 -6.54 -3.14
CA ASN A 365 -9.78 -6.31 -2.63
C ASN A 365 -9.96 -4.85 -2.21
N GLU A 366 -9.04 -4.29 -1.43
CA GLU A 366 -9.11 -2.89 -1.02
C GLU A 366 -9.06 -1.95 -2.23
N GLN A 367 -8.23 -2.25 -3.21
CA GLN A 367 -8.20 -1.51 -4.47
C GLN A 367 -9.53 -1.62 -5.23
N GLN A 368 -10.16 -2.80 -5.26
CA GLN A 368 -11.44 -2.95 -5.96
C GLN A 368 -12.56 -2.21 -5.24
N VAL A 369 -12.60 -2.25 -3.91
CA VAL A 369 -13.57 -1.47 -3.11
C VAL A 369 -13.45 0.02 -3.40
N LEU A 370 -12.22 0.52 -3.57
CA LEU A 370 -11.99 1.91 -3.96
C LEU A 370 -12.47 2.19 -5.40
N ASP A 371 -12.24 1.29 -6.37
CA ASP A 371 -12.80 1.44 -7.74
C ASP A 371 -14.32 1.54 -7.70
N VAL A 372 -14.99 0.63 -6.99
CA VAL A 372 -16.47 0.64 -6.87
C VAL A 372 -16.98 1.95 -6.27
N ARG A 373 -16.26 2.52 -5.29
CA ARG A 373 -16.63 3.81 -4.69
C ARG A 373 -16.44 4.98 -5.64
N GLU A 374 -15.37 4.96 -6.43
CA GLU A 374 -15.10 5.98 -7.45
C GLU A 374 -16.14 5.91 -8.58
N ASP A 375 -16.46 4.70 -9.06
CA ASP A 375 -17.50 4.47 -10.07
C ASP A 375 -18.88 4.89 -9.57
N ALA A 376 -19.22 4.59 -8.31
CA ALA A 376 -20.46 5.04 -7.67
C ALA A 376 -20.54 6.57 -7.59
N ALA A 377 -19.42 7.25 -7.32
CA ALA A 377 -19.36 8.70 -7.25
C ALA A 377 -19.42 9.36 -8.64
N ALA A 378 -18.82 8.73 -9.66
CA ALA A 378 -18.83 9.22 -11.04
C ALA A 378 -20.18 9.01 -11.73
N GLY A 379 -20.86 7.89 -11.46
CA GLY A 379 -22.18 7.54 -12.00
C GLY A 379 -23.36 8.25 -11.33
N GLY A 380 -23.13 9.42 -10.71
CA GLY A 380 -24.03 10.14 -9.81
C GLY A 380 -25.52 9.83 -10.01
N ALA A 381 -26.18 9.34 -8.95
CA ALA A 381 -27.63 9.19 -8.89
C ALA A 381 -28.30 10.47 -9.41
N GLN A 382 -28.73 10.42 -10.67
CA GLN A 382 -29.16 11.59 -11.42
C GLN A 382 -30.57 11.96 -10.94
N VAL A 383 -30.71 13.11 -10.27
CA VAL A 383 -32.01 13.70 -9.97
C VAL A 383 -32.62 14.16 -11.30
N VAL A 384 -33.57 13.38 -11.82
CA VAL A 384 -34.39 13.79 -12.96
C VAL A 384 -35.47 14.75 -12.43
N PRO A 385 -35.56 16.01 -12.88
CA PRO A 385 -36.72 16.83 -12.56
C PRO A 385 -37.93 16.26 -13.28
N ALA A 386 -38.91 15.77 -12.52
CA ALA A 386 -40.19 15.35 -13.06
C ALA A 386 -40.96 16.60 -13.56
N THR A 387 -40.92 16.86 -14.87
CA THR A 387 -41.99 17.63 -15.52
C THR A 387 -43.21 16.72 -15.67
N ALA A 388 -44.25 17.02 -14.89
CA ALA A 388 -45.52 16.32 -14.86
C ALA A 388 -46.34 16.51 -16.15
N THR A 389 -46.96 15.43 -16.62
CA THR A 389 -48.00 15.42 -17.66
C THR A 389 -49.40 15.41 -17.03
N GLY A 390 -50.26 16.36 -17.45
CA GLY A 390 -51.64 16.07 -17.89
C GLY A 390 -52.86 16.42 -17.00
N GLN A 391 -53.68 17.39 -17.48
CA GLN A 391 -55.17 17.43 -17.57
C GLN A 391 -56.03 17.40 -16.27
N ALA A 392 -57.20 18.05 -16.10
CA ALA A 392 -58.06 18.95 -16.89
C ALA A 392 -59.20 19.55 -15.99
N ALA A 393 -59.84 20.63 -16.49
CA ALA A 393 -61.24 21.10 -16.33
C ALA A 393 -61.76 21.76 -15.01
N GLY A 394 -62.37 22.95 -15.17
CA GLY A 394 -63.35 23.55 -14.23
C GLY A 394 -63.44 25.08 -14.30
N ALA A 395 -64.55 25.63 -14.79
CA ALA A 395 -64.77 27.03 -15.20
C ALA A 395 -64.99 28.06 -14.07
N HIS A 396 -64.58 29.32 -14.28
CA HIS A 396 -65.41 30.50 -14.01
C HIS A 396 -64.93 31.77 -14.77
N VAL A 397 -65.91 32.61 -15.10
CA VAL A 397 -65.96 33.72 -16.05
C VAL A 397 -65.40 35.06 -15.52
N GLY A 398 -64.85 35.87 -16.44
CA GLY A 398 -64.72 37.35 -16.39
C GLY A 398 -63.26 37.83 -16.40
N GLY A 399 -62.77 38.74 -17.23
CA GLY A 399 -63.34 39.63 -18.25
C GLY A 399 -62.39 40.83 -18.41
N GLY A 400 -62.10 41.24 -19.66
CA GLY A 400 -61.43 42.50 -20.03
C GLY A 400 -59.90 42.44 -20.11
N SER A 401 -59.24 42.56 -21.27
CA SER A 401 -59.17 43.68 -22.25
C SER A 401 -57.79 44.35 -22.16
N GLY A 402 -56.97 44.27 -23.22
CA GLY A 402 -55.76 45.12 -23.35
C GLY A 402 -54.67 44.64 -24.30
N VAL A 403 -54.91 44.79 -25.62
CA VAL A 403 -53.97 45.21 -26.70
C VAL A 403 -52.55 45.67 -26.26
N GLY A 404 -51.41 45.40 -26.92
CA GLY A 404 -51.04 44.79 -28.20
C GLY A 404 -49.55 45.07 -28.54
N PHE A 405 -49.05 44.47 -29.64
CA PHE A 405 -47.80 44.73 -30.42
C PHE A 405 -46.43 44.62 -29.71
N GLY A 406 -45.36 44.03 -30.24
CA GLY A 406 -45.02 43.40 -31.52
C GLY A 406 -43.49 43.20 -31.59
N THR A 407 -43.02 42.19 -32.37
CA THR A 407 -41.70 42.06 -33.06
C THR A 407 -40.40 42.33 -32.27
N GLY A 408 -39.31 41.57 -32.30
CA GLY A 408 -38.83 40.46 -33.13
C GLY A 408 -37.32 40.25 -32.81
N THR A 409 -36.83 39.05 -33.14
CA THR A 409 -35.47 38.70 -33.61
C THR A 409 -34.19 39.07 -32.82
N THR A 410 -33.52 37.99 -32.39
CA THR A 410 -32.08 37.64 -32.55
C THR A 410 -30.97 38.52 -31.96
N GLY A 411 -30.12 37.88 -31.14
CA GLY A 411 -28.71 37.74 -31.50
C GLY A 411 -27.67 38.46 -30.63
N THR A 412 -26.81 37.63 -30.02
CA THR A 412 -25.34 37.76 -29.89
C THR A 412 -24.67 38.72 -28.89
N THR A 413 -23.99 38.04 -27.93
CA THR A 413 -22.63 38.26 -27.36
C THR A 413 -22.33 39.45 -26.44
N PRO A 414 -21.76 39.18 -25.25
CA PRO A 414 -20.94 40.12 -24.50
C PRO A 414 -19.43 39.81 -24.64
N VAL A 415 -18.66 40.89 -24.80
CA VAL A 415 -17.20 40.96 -24.75
C VAL A 415 -16.86 41.66 -23.43
N GLN A 416 -16.00 41.00 -22.63
CA GLN A 416 -14.95 41.57 -21.73
C GLN A 416 -15.38 42.59 -20.64
N VAL A 417 -14.69 42.82 -19.51
CA VAL A 417 -13.45 42.34 -18.87
C VAL A 417 -13.41 43.03 -17.50
N SER A 418 -12.84 42.32 -16.51
CA SER A 418 -12.24 42.81 -15.27
C SER A 418 -13.13 43.55 -14.26
N ALA A 419 -12.95 43.36 -12.96
CA ALA A 419 -11.76 42.95 -12.22
C ALA A 419 -12.10 41.98 -11.07
#